data_AF-A0A521HMN7-F1
#
_entry.id   AF-A0A521HMN7-F1
#
_cell.length_a   1.000
_cell.length_b   1.000
_cell.length_c   1.000
_cell.angle_alpha   90.00
_cell.angle_beta   90.00
_cell.angle_gamma   90.00
#
_symmetry.space_group_name_H-M   'P 1'
#
loop_
_entity.id
_entity.type
_entity.pdbx_description
1 polymer ?
#
loop_
_entity_poly.entity_id
_entity_poly.type
_entity_poly.pdbx_seq_one_letter_code
_entity_poly.pdbx_strand_id
1 'polypeptide(L)'
;RQVRRVDWIETAGELGALLLEAELLKRLRPSGNRVPEGAEAAFALRLIPHRKRAPIYERVPIAGTDPLTWHDLHGAFRNRHEADNLLRELALLYRLCPRRLGLEPGTSGACSAHVAKRCAGVCAGRESPAEHDARLAGALASVRIKPWPWPGSVVVAERHAPSGREAFHLLDRWCHLGSVDRRDELQALHAGAERRFDVDTWRMLSRWLAVPAHLAAVEPVSR
;
A
#
# COMPACT_ATOMS: atom_id res chain seq x y z
N ARG A 1 3.69 -11.29 -33.08
CA ARG A 1 2.34 -11.54 -32.53
C ARG A 1 1.42 -10.48 -33.12
N GLN A 2 0.44 -10.84 -33.95
CA GLN A 2 -0.41 -9.87 -34.67
C GLN A 2 -1.75 -9.73 -33.94
N VAL A 3 -2.16 -8.52 -33.60
CA VAL A 3 -3.47 -8.23 -33.00
C VAL A 3 -4.55 -8.49 -34.04
N ARG A 4 -5.53 -9.33 -33.71
CA ARG A 4 -6.63 -9.74 -34.62
C ARG A 4 -7.96 -9.09 -34.29
N ARG A 5 -8.16 -8.64 -33.06
CA ARG A 5 -9.38 -8.02 -32.54
C ARG A 5 -9.01 -7.00 -31.47
N VAL A 6 -9.76 -5.91 -31.44
CA VAL A 6 -9.71 -4.88 -30.40
C VAL A 6 -11.12 -4.73 -29.86
N ASP A 7 -11.26 -4.83 -28.53
CA ASP A 7 -12.49 -4.57 -27.80
C ASP A 7 -12.24 -3.41 -26.82
N TRP A 8 -13.31 -2.72 -26.44
CA TRP A 8 -13.25 -1.64 -25.47
C TRP A 8 -14.48 -1.66 -24.57
N ILE A 9 -14.33 -1.08 -23.37
CA ILE A 9 -15.42 -0.85 -22.43
C ILE A 9 -15.40 0.65 -22.11
N GLU A 10 -16.51 1.32 -22.39
CA GLU A 10 -16.68 2.74 -22.08
C GLU A 10 -17.03 2.92 -20.60
N THR A 11 -16.43 3.91 -19.94
CA THR A 11 -16.65 4.26 -18.52
C THR A 11 -17.11 5.71 -18.39
N ALA A 12 -17.68 6.08 -17.24
CA ALA A 12 -18.20 7.43 -17.00
C ALA A 12 -17.08 8.47 -16.75
N GLY A 13 -15.87 8.03 -16.43
CA GLY A 13 -14.72 8.89 -16.19
C GLY A 13 -13.41 8.14 -15.99
N GLU A 14 -12.37 8.89 -15.63
CA GLU A 14 -10.99 8.38 -15.51
C GLU A 14 -10.85 7.41 -14.35
N LEU A 15 -11.46 7.68 -13.19
CA LEU A 15 -11.35 6.81 -12.03
C LEU A 15 -11.98 5.44 -12.30
N GLY A 16 -13.17 5.42 -12.90
CA GLY A 16 -13.84 4.20 -13.35
C GLY A 16 -12.99 3.41 -14.35
N ALA A 17 -12.34 4.09 -15.30
CA ALA A 17 -11.41 3.45 -16.23
C ALA A 17 -10.22 2.79 -15.51
N LEU A 18 -9.59 3.49 -14.55
CA LEU A 18 -8.45 2.97 -13.79
C LEU A 18 -8.84 1.79 -12.89
N LEU A 19 -10.00 1.85 -12.23
CA LEU A 19 -10.52 0.77 -11.38
C LEU A 19 -10.86 -0.47 -12.22
N LEU A 20 -11.53 -0.27 -13.36
CA LEU A 20 -11.87 -1.36 -14.27
C LEU A 20 -10.60 -1.99 -14.88
N GLU A 21 -9.61 -1.18 -15.27
CA GLU A 21 -8.32 -1.69 -15.74
C GLU A 21 -7.65 -2.57 -14.66
N ALA A 22 -7.59 -2.10 -13.41
CA ALA A 22 -7.01 -2.85 -12.32
C ALA A 22 -7.72 -4.20 -12.10
N GLU A 23 -9.05 -4.24 -12.18
CA GLU A 23 -9.83 -5.48 -12.12
C GLU A 23 -9.52 -6.42 -13.30
N LEU A 24 -9.54 -5.89 -14.53
CA LEU A 24 -9.30 -6.67 -15.74
C LEU A 24 -7.89 -7.25 -15.80
N LEU A 25 -6.88 -6.50 -15.35
CA LEU A 25 -5.50 -6.99 -15.27
C LEU A 25 -5.37 -8.19 -14.32
N LYS A 26 -6.07 -8.15 -13.17
CA LYS A 26 -6.11 -9.26 -12.21
C LYS A 26 -6.85 -10.47 -12.77
N ARG A 27 -8.02 -10.22 -13.38
CA ARG A 27 -8.90 -11.27 -13.91
C ARG A 27 -8.33 -11.97 -15.14
N LEU A 28 -7.83 -11.20 -16.10
CA LEU A 28 -7.41 -11.72 -17.42
C LEU A 28 -5.93 -12.07 -17.50
N ARG A 29 -5.08 -11.47 -16.63
CA ARG A 29 -3.62 -11.64 -16.60
C ARG A 29 -2.98 -11.65 -18.00
N PRO A 30 -3.24 -10.62 -18.83
CA PRO A 30 -2.84 -10.65 -20.23
C PRO A 30 -1.31 -10.66 -20.36
N SER A 31 -0.79 -11.59 -21.14
CA SER A 31 0.67 -11.78 -21.32
C SER A 31 1.45 -10.57 -21.86
N GLY A 32 0.77 -9.59 -22.46
CA GLY A 32 1.40 -8.34 -22.93
C GLY A 32 1.54 -7.28 -21.84
N ASN A 33 0.84 -7.45 -20.72
CA ASN A 33 0.92 -6.55 -19.59
C ASN A 33 1.80 -7.17 -18.52
N ARG A 34 2.61 -6.32 -17.87
CA ARG A 34 3.25 -6.70 -16.62
C ARG A 34 2.17 -6.77 -15.55
N VAL A 35 1.62 -7.96 -15.32
CA VAL A 35 0.69 -8.18 -14.20
C VAL A 35 1.47 -7.91 -12.91
N PRO A 36 0.98 -7.05 -12.00
CA PRO A 36 1.62 -6.86 -10.71
C PRO A 36 1.61 -8.19 -9.94
N GLU A 37 2.75 -8.87 -9.95
CA GLU A 37 2.93 -10.05 -9.10
C GLU A 37 3.02 -9.62 -7.65
N GLY A 38 2.32 -10.33 -6.77
CA GLY A 38 2.42 -10.15 -5.32
C GLY A 38 1.44 -9.14 -4.70
N ALA A 39 0.48 -8.58 -5.44
CA ALA A 39 -0.61 -7.82 -4.84
C ALA A 39 -1.37 -8.67 -3.79
N GLU A 40 -1.68 -9.92 -4.14
CA GLU A 40 -2.27 -10.93 -3.24
C GLU A 40 -1.34 -11.37 -2.11
N ALA A 41 -0.04 -11.13 -2.24
CA ALA A 41 0.96 -11.44 -1.23
C ALA A 41 1.43 -10.19 -0.47
N ALA A 42 0.70 -9.06 -0.60
CA ALA A 42 1.11 -7.82 0.01
C ALA A 42 1.15 -7.93 1.53
N PHE A 43 2.20 -7.37 2.12
CA PHE A 43 2.42 -7.36 3.57
C PHE A 43 2.89 -5.98 4.04
N ALA A 44 2.68 -5.71 5.33
CA ALA A 44 3.28 -4.60 6.05
C ALA A 44 4.34 -5.11 7.03
N LEU A 45 5.18 -4.22 7.55
CA LEU A 45 6.12 -4.55 8.62
C LEU A 45 5.52 -4.18 9.98
N ARG A 46 5.66 -5.06 10.97
CA ARG A 46 5.40 -4.76 12.39
C ARG A 46 6.68 -4.95 13.18
N LEU A 47 7.06 -3.96 13.97
CA LEU A 47 8.22 -4.09 14.87
C LEU A 47 7.90 -5.07 16.00
N ILE A 48 8.89 -5.88 16.37
CA ILE A 48 8.77 -6.82 17.49
C ILE A 48 9.59 -6.25 18.67
N PRO A 49 8.93 -5.71 19.71
CA PRO A 49 9.63 -5.11 20.84
C PRO A 49 10.59 -6.10 21.52
N HIS A 50 11.74 -5.60 21.96
CA HIS A 50 12.74 -6.35 22.73
C HIS A 50 13.27 -7.63 22.06
N ARG A 51 13.09 -7.77 20.74
CA ARG A 51 13.56 -8.95 20.02
C ARG A 51 15.08 -8.99 19.98
N LYS A 52 15.65 -10.09 20.49
CA LYS A 52 17.11 -10.28 20.55
C LYS A 52 17.74 -10.61 19.19
N ARG A 53 17.01 -11.32 18.33
CA ARG A 53 17.50 -11.83 17.04
C ARG A 53 16.93 -11.04 15.87
N ALA A 54 17.76 -10.76 14.88
CA ALA A 54 17.30 -10.19 13.61
C ALA A 54 16.41 -11.17 12.82
N PRO A 55 15.53 -10.66 11.92
CA PRO A 55 15.09 -9.27 11.87
C PRO A 55 14.26 -8.92 13.11
N ILE A 56 14.28 -7.64 13.50
CA ILE A 56 13.51 -7.11 14.66
C ILE A 56 12.06 -6.74 14.29
N TYR A 57 11.56 -7.30 13.20
CA TYR A 57 10.23 -7.07 12.68
C TYR A 57 9.67 -8.36 12.08
N GLU A 58 8.34 -8.44 11.99
CA GLU A 58 7.62 -9.45 11.23
C GLU A 58 6.97 -8.85 9.99
N ARG A 59 6.63 -9.73 9.04
CA ARG A 59 5.83 -9.40 7.87
C ARG A 59 4.40 -9.83 8.13
N VAL A 60 3.48 -8.88 8.13
CA VAL A 60 2.06 -9.11 8.40
C VAL A 60 1.31 -9.06 7.09
N PRO A 61 0.63 -10.14 6.65
CA PRO A 61 -0.21 -10.11 5.46
C PRO A 61 -1.30 -9.03 5.59
N ILE A 62 -1.48 -8.25 4.53
CA ILE A 62 -2.49 -7.16 4.48
C ILE A 62 -3.41 -7.26 3.27
N ALA A 63 -3.04 -7.99 2.22
CA ALA A 63 -3.87 -8.20 1.04
C ALA A 63 -5.21 -8.85 1.41
N GLY A 64 -6.30 -8.29 0.90
CA GLY A 64 -7.66 -8.78 1.15
C GLY A 64 -8.16 -8.61 2.59
N THR A 65 -7.34 -8.04 3.48
CA THR A 65 -7.73 -7.78 4.87
C THR A 65 -8.39 -6.42 5.02
N ASP A 66 -9.04 -6.23 6.15
CA ASP A 66 -9.69 -5.00 6.54
C ASP A 66 -8.69 -4.02 7.21
N PRO A 67 -8.45 -2.81 6.66
CA PRO A 67 -7.56 -1.81 7.26
C PRO A 67 -7.95 -1.28 8.65
N LEU A 68 -9.20 -1.43 9.11
CA LEU A 68 -9.60 -1.10 10.48
C LEU A 68 -8.98 -2.05 11.51
N THR A 69 -8.61 -3.27 11.09
CA THR A 69 -7.99 -4.26 11.98
C THR A 69 -6.48 -4.08 12.11
N TRP A 70 -5.92 -3.08 11.43
CA TRP A 70 -4.48 -2.86 11.38
C TRP A 70 -3.99 -2.01 12.54
N HIS A 71 -2.95 -2.50 13.19
CA HIS A 71 -2.30 -1.84 14.31
C HIS A 71 -0.78 -1.98 14.15
N ASP A 72 -0.07 -0.88 14.35
CA ASP A 72 1.39 -0.81 14.33
C ASP A 72 2.03 -1.38 13.06
N LEU A 73 1.37 -1.14 11.92
CA LEU A 73 1.83 -1.54 10.60
C LEU A 73 2.55 -0.39 9.89
N HIS A 74 3.68 -0.73 9.25
CA HIS A 74 4.52 0.21 8.52
C HIS A 74 4.69 -0.24 7.08
N GLY A 75 4.38 0.66 6.15
CA GLY A 75 4.43 0.40 4.71
C GLY A 75 3.41 -0.62 4.21
N ALA A 76 3.38 -0.78 2.89
CA ALA A 76 2.65 -1.83 2.19
C ALA A 76 3.50 -2.28 1.00
N PHE A 77 4.01 -3.50 1.07
CA PHE A 77 5.01 -4.04 0.16
C PHE A 77 4.44 -5.21 -0.62
N ARG A 78 4.63 -5.23 -1.95
CA ARG A 78 4.21 -6.35 -2.80
C ARG A 78 5.06 -7.60 -2.62
N ASN A 79 6.31 -7.40 -2.20
CA ASN A 79 7.28 -8.47 -2.06
C ASN A 79 8.41 -8.04 -1.12
N ARG A 80 9.25 -9.01 -0.76
CA ARG A 80 10.40 -8.79 0.12
C ARG A 80 11.37 -7.76 -0.44
N HIS A 81 11.59 -7.75 -1.75
CA HIS A 81 12.57 -6.86 -2.37
C HIS A 81 12.20 -5.38 -2.13
N GLU A 82 10.92 -5.03 -2.24
CA GLU A 82 10.46 -3.67 -1.96
C GLU A 82 10.69 -3.24 -0.51
N ALA A 83 10.39 -4.13 0.44
CA ALA A 83 10.67 -3.88 1.87
C ALA A 83 12.16 -3.75 2.15
N ASP A 84 12.98 -4.65 1.60
CA ASP A 84 14.42 -4.66 1.80
C ASP A 84 15.08 -3.39 1.20
N ASN A 85 14.59 -2.89 0.05
CA ASN A 85 15.09 -1.64 -0.56
C ASN A 85 14.82 -0.43 0.33
N LEU A 86 13.58 -0.25 0.80
CA LEU A 86 13.25 0.80 1.75
C LEU A 86 14.12 0.71 3.01
N LEU A 87 14.25 -0.48 3.59
CA LEU A 87 15.06 -0.66 4.80
C LEU A 87 16.54 -0.34 4.57
N ARG A 88 17.07 -0.57 3.36
CA ARG A 88 18.43 -0.14 2.98
C ARG A 88 18.55 1.38 2.88
N GLU A 89 17.55 2.06 2.31
CA GLU A 89 17.49 3.52 2.26
C GLU A 89 17.43 4.12 3.67
N LEU A 90 16.55 3.59 4.52
CA LEU A 90 16.46 4.01 5.92
C LEU A 90 17.76 3.70 6.68
N ALA A 91 18.42 2.57 6.40
CA ALA A 91 19.69 2.25 7.03
C ALA A 91 20.79 3.25 6.67
N LEU A 92 20.81 3.72 5.43
CA LEU A 92 21.74 4.76 4.99
C LEU A 92 21.43 6.10 5.66
N LEU A 93 20.16 6.53 5.63
CA LEU A 93 19.74 7.84 6.12
C LEU A 93 19.85 7.96 7.65
N TYR A 94 19.50 6.90 8.37
CA TYR A 94 19.43 6.90 9.83
C TYR A 94 20.55 6.09 10.49
N ARG A 95 21.59 5.70 9.73
CA ARG A 95 22.74 4.91 10.23
C ARG A 95 22.35 3.62 10.96
N LEU A 96 21.30 2.95 10.48
CA LEU A 96 20.81 1.70 11.07
C LEU A 96 21.70 0.52 10.64
N CYS A 97 21.64 -0.57 11.39
CA CYS A 97 22.48 -1.75 11.15
C CYS A 97 21.80 -2.76 10.22
N PRO A 98 22.32 -3.00 9.00
CA PRO A 98 21.72 -3.96 8.07
C PRO A 98 21.60 -5.37 8.64
N ARG A 99 22.53 -5.80 9.50
CA ARG A 99 22.43 -7.11 10.19
C ARG A 99 21.28 -7.16 11.18
N ARG A 100 21.09 -6.12 11.99
CA ARG A 100 19.97 -6.06 12.95
C ARG A 100 18.63 -5.99 12.24
N LEU A 101 18.59 -5.37 11.06
CA LEU A 101 17.44 -5.39 10.15
C LEU A 101 17.27 -6.72 9.41
N GLY A 102 18.23 -7.65 9.42
CA GLY A 102 18.15 -8.90 8.67
C GLY A 102 18.40 -8.77 7.15
N LEU A 103 18.98 -7.65 6.71
CA LEU A 103 19.39 -7.37 5.33
C LEU A 103 20.76 -7.94 4.96
N GLU A 104 21.55 -8.27 5.97
CA GLU A 104 22.85 -8.94 5.87
C GLU A 104 22.84 -10.18 6.76
N PRO A 105 23.42 -11.31 6.29
CA PRO A 105 23.55 -12.51 7.11
C PRO A 105 24.62 -12.34 8.20
N GLY A 106 24.61 -13.24 9.17
CA GLY A 106 25.62 -13.35 10.22
C GLY A 106 25.16 -12.85 11.59
N THR A 107 25.72 -13.45 12.64
CA THR A 107 25.35 -13.22 14.05
C THR A 107 26.48 -12.59 14.88
N SER A 108 27.69 -12.50 14.34
CA SER A 108 28.88 -12.01 15.05
C SER A 108 29.74 -11.07 14.19
N GLY A 109 30.31 -10.04 14.81
CA GLY A 109 31.16 -9.05 14.15
C GLY A 109 30.39 -7.89 13.50
N ALA A 110 31.15 -6.92 13.00
CA ALA A 110 30.62 -5.70 12.39
C ALA A 110 29.92 -5.97 11.05
N CYS A 111 28.80 -5.28 10.80
CA CYS A 111 28.13 -5.26 9.50
C CYS A 111 28.93 -4.43 8.49
N SER A 112 28.67 -4.64 7.19
CA SER A 112 29.40 -3.92 6.12
C SER A 112 29.28 -2.41 6.26
N ALA A 113 28.07 -1.93 6.60
CA ALA A 113 27.82 -0.50 6.84
C ALA A 113 28.62 0.06 8.02
N HIS A 114 28.93 -0.74 9.05
CA HIS A 114 29.72 -0.26 10.19
C HIS A 114 31.19 -0.16 9.83
N VAL A 115 31.73 -1.14 9.10
CA VAL A 115 33.09 -1.08 8.52
C VAL A 115 33.25 0.18 7.67
N ALA A 116 32.22 0.53 6.89
CA ALA A 116 32.17 1.75 6.09
C ALA A 116 31.78 3.02 6.87
N LYS A 117 31.71 2.98 8.22
CA LYS A 117 31.33 4.10 9.10
C LYS A 117 29.93 4.70 8.88
N ARG A 118 29.04 3.98 8.18
CA ARG A 118 27.64 4.37 7.89
C ARG A 118 26.61 3.74 8.82
N CYS A 119 27.02 2.95 9.81
CA CYS A 119 26.15 2.36 10.84
C CYS A 119 26.66 2.73 12.23
N ALA A 120 25.75 3.00 13.17
CA ALA A 120 26.07 3.36 14.55
C ALA A 120 26.65 2.19 15.38
N GLY A 121 26.53 0.96 14.89
CA GLY A 121 27.36 -0.16 15.38
C GLY A 121 26.75 -1.00 16.48
N VAL A 122 25.42 -1.15 16.55
CA VAL A 122 24.76 -2.11 17.46
C VAL A 122 25.31 -3.54 17.34
N CYS A 123 25.63 -4.00 16.12
CA CYS A 123 26.26 -5.30 15.89
C CYS A 123 27.71 -5.41 16.41
N ALA A 124 28.36 -4.29 16.70
CA ALA A 124 29.72 -4.19 17.19
C ALA A 124 29.78 -3.72 18.66
N GLY A 125 28.64 -3.68 19.36
CA GLY A 125 28.54 -3.25 20.76
C GLY A 125 28.79 -1.76 20.99
N ARG A 126 28.74 -0.93 19.94
CA ARG A 126 28.97 0.54 20.02
C ARG A 126 27.69 1.34 20.29
N GLU A 127 26.54 0.71 20.11
CA GLU A 127 25.20 1.26 20.29
C GLU A 127 24.35 0.20 20.98
N SER A 128 23.45 0.61 21.87
CA SER A 128 22.55 -0.34 22.50
C SER A 128 21.45 -0.81 21.53
N PRO A 129 20.95 -2.05 21.68
CA PRO A 129 19.76 -2.53 21.00
C PRO A 129 18.57 -1.56 21.05
N ALA A 130 18.32 -0.94 22.20
CA ALA A 130 17.18 -0.06 22.43
C ALA A 130 17.29 1.24 21.63
N GLU A 131 18.47 1.87 21.61
CA GLU A 131 18.72 3.09 20.84
C GLU A 131 18.56 2.86 19.33
N HIS A 132 19.07 1.73 18.84
CA HIS A 132 18.90 1.33 17.45
C HIS A 132 17.42 1.16 17.09
N ASP A 133 16.67 0.42 17.91
CA ASP A 133 15.28 0.07 17.63
C ASP A 133 14.37 1.30 17.71
N ALA A 134 14.62 2.20 18.67
CA ALA A 134 13.93 3.49 18.74
C ALA A 134 14.17 4.33 17.47
N ARG A 135 15.40 4.32 16.94
CA ARG A 135 15.72 5.02 15.68
C ARG A 135 15.01 4.40 14.48
N LEU A 136 14.96 3.07 14.39
CA LEU A 136 14.19 2.38 13.35
C LEU A 136 12.69 2.73 13.46
N ALA A 137 12.13 2.74 14.68
CA ALA A 137 10.73 3.08 14.90
C ALA A 137 10.41 4.51 14.43
N GLY A 138 11.30 5.48 14.75
CA GLY A 138 11.20 6.84 14.23
C GLY A 138 11.30 6.90 12.70
N ALA A 139 12.24 6.17 12.11
CA ALA A 139 12.43 6.10 10.66
C ALA A 139 11.21 5.48 9.93
N LEU A 140 10.58 4.46 10.50
CA LEU A 140 9.39 3.81 9.93
C LEU A 140 8.09 4.62 10.14
N ALA A 141 8.08 5.63 11.00
CA ALA A 141 6.91 6.47 11.21
C ALA A 141 6.50 7.24 9.94
N SER A 142 7.46 7.59 9.07
CA SER A 142 7.22 8.28 7.80
C SER A 142 6.74 7.37 6.66
N VAL A 143 6.80 6.04 6.84
CA VAL A 143 6.50 5.03 5.81
C VAL A 143 5.07 4.46 5.99
N ARG A 144 4.26 5.04 6.89
CA ARG A 144 2.90 4.52 7.12
C ARG A 144 2.04 4.69 5.87
N ILE A 145 1.12 3.75 5.68
CA ILE A 145 0.01 3.92 4.73
C ILE A 145 -0.69 5.22 5.12
N LYS A 146 -0.87 6.13 4.17
CA LYS A 146 -1.45 7.46 4.43
C LYS A 146 -2.75 7.29 5.23
N PRO A 147 -2.98 8.09 6.29
CA PRO A 147 -4.25 8.06 6.98
C PRO A 147 -5.41 8.29 6.00
N TRP A 148 -6.52 7.58 6.19
CA TRP A 148 -7.76 7.86 5.47
C TRP A 148 -8.28 9.23 5.94
N PRO A 149 -8.48 10.21 5.05
CA PRO A 149 -8.73 11.59 5.47
C PRO A 149 -10.19 11.86 5.87
N TRP A 150 -11.09 10.88 5.69
CA TRP A 150 -12.50 11.00 6.03
C TRP A 150 -12.88 10.11 7.23
N PRO A 151 -13.95 10.44 7.97
CA PRO A 151 -14.38 9.63 9.11
C PRO A 151 -14.95 8.25 8.74
N GLY A 152 -15.37 8.06 7.48
CA GLY A 152 -15.93 6.80 6.97
C GLY A 152 -15.89 6.73 5.44
N SER A 153 -16.80 5.94 4.88
CA SER A 153 -16.94 5.74 3.44
C SER A 153 -17.21 7.04 2.70
N VAL A 154 -16.71 7.12 1.47
CA VAL A 154 -16.91 8.25 0.56
C VAL A 154 -17.28 7.75 -0.82
N VAL A 155 -17.87 8.61 -1.62
CA VAL A 155 -18.24 8.35 -3.01
C VAL A 155 -17.53 9.34 -3.91
N VAL A 156 -17.06 8.84 -5.05
CA VAL A 156 -16.66 9.66 -6.20
C VAL A 156 -17.67 9.46 -7.31
N ALA A 157 -18.34 10.53 -7.71
CA ALA A 157 -19.28 10.53 -8.82
C ALA A 157 -18.56 10.96 -10.11
N GLU A 158 -18.75 10.19 -11.18
CA GLU A 158 -18.25 10.51 -12.52
C GLU A 158 -19.43 10.59 -13.49
N ARG A 159 -19.33 11.51 -14.45
CA ARG A 159 -20.34 11.68 -15.50
C ARG A 159 -19.68 11.98 -16.84
N HIS A 160 -19.96 11.16 -17.83
CA HIS A 160 -19.53 11.38 -19.20
C HIS A 160 -20.64 12.08 -19.99
N ALA A 161 -20.52 13.39 -20.17
CA ALA A 161 -21.57 14.20 -20.80
C ALA A 161 -22.02 13.72 -22.20
N PRO A 162 -21.12 13.29 -23.11
CA PRO A 162 -21.52 12.84 -24.45
C PRO A 162 -22.37 11.56 -24.48
N SER A 163 -22.04 10.54 -23.67
CA SER A 163 -22.83 9.30 -23.63
C SER A 163 -23.88 9.27 -22.53
N GLY A 164 -23.90 10.30 -21.66
CA GLY A 164 -24.83 10.38 -20.53
C GLY A 164 -24.55 9.37 -19.42
N ARG A 165 -23.45 8.60 -19.50
CA ARG A 165 -23.07 7.62 -18.49
C ARG A 165 -22.74 8.30 -17.17
N GLU A 166 -23.19 7.69 -16.09
CA GLU A 166 -22.84 8.05 -14.73
C GLU A 166 -22.24 6.82 -14.04
N ALA A 167 -21.34 7.06 -13.10
CA ALA A 167 -20.81 6.02 -12.22
C ALA A 167 -20.54 6.61 -10.83
N PHE A 168 -20.79 5.83 -9.80
CA PHE A 168 -20.57 6.18 -8.41
C PHE A 168 -19.67 5.13 -7.77
N HIS A 169 -18.46 5.55 -7.39
CA HIS A 169 -17.44 4.67 -6.83
C HIS A 169 -17.40 4.80 -5.32
N LEU A 170 -17.78 3.74 -4.61
CA LEU A 170 -17.76 3.70 -3.15
C LEU A 170 -16.35 3.30 -2.67
N LEU A 171 -15.75 4.13 -1.82
CA LEU A 171 -14.42 3.93 -1.27
C LEU A 171 -14.47 4.02 0.26
N ASP A 172 -13.73 3.16 0.95
CA ASP A 172 -13.50 3.32 2.39
C ASP A 172 -12.14 2.77 2.80
N ARG A 173 -11.43 3.51 3.66
CA ARG A 173 -10.08 3.15 4.16
C ARG A 173 -9.14 2.65 3.06
N TRP A 174 -9.08 3.36 1.93
CA TRP A 174 -8.29 3.00 0.74
C TRP A 174 -8.71 1.72 0.00
N CYS A 175 -9.84 1.13 0.36
CA CYS A 175 -10.44 0.02 -0.36
C CYS A 175 -11.49 0.57 -1.34
N HIS A 176 -11.54 0.00 -2.54
CA HIS A 176 -12.66 0.18 -3.45
C HIS A 176 -13.72 -0.86 -3.10
N LEU A 177 -14.90 -0.40 -2.69
CA LEU A 177 -16.01 -1.26 -2.23
C LEU A 177 -16.92 -1.69 -3.38
N GLY A 178 -16.89 -0.94 -4.48
CA GLY A 178 -17.64 -1.23 -5.69
C GLY A 178 -18.02 0.03 -6.45
N SER A 179 -18.65 -0.17 -7.59
CA SER A 179 -19.14 0.89 -8.47
C SER A 179 -20.57 0.59 -8.87
N VAL A 180 -21.42 1.60 -8.94
CA VAL A 180 -22.81 1.49 -9.45
C VAL A 180 -23.06 2.59 -10.47
N ASP A 181 -23.96 2.34 -11.42
CA ASP A 181 -24.31 3.32 -12.45
C ASP A 181 -25.42 4.29 -12.01
N ARG A 182 -26.12 3.97 -10.90
CA ARG A 182 -27.20 4.79 -10.32
C ARG A 182 -26.95 5.08 -8.85
N ARG A 183 -27.21 6.33 -8.45
CA ARG A 183 -26.92 6.81 -7.10
C ARG A 183 -27.75 6.10 -6.01
N ASP A 184 -28.97 5.68 -6.31
CA ASP A 184 -29.87 4.99 -5.37
C ASP A 184 -29.38 3.57 -5.01
N GLU A 185 -28.48 2.98 -5.79
CA GLU A 185 -27.87 1.67 -5.52
C GLU A 185 -26.74 1.73 -4.48
N LEU A 186 -26.22 2.92 -4.17
CA LEU A 186 -25.10 3.10 -3.24
C LEU A 186 -25.40 2.55 -1.84
N GLN A 187 -26.65 2.70 -1.38
CA GLN A 187 -27.03 2.22 -0.04
C GLN A 187 -26.95 0.69 0.05
N ALA A 188 -27.45 0.00 -0.98
CA ALA A 188 -27.39 -1.46 -1.06
C ALA A 188 -25.94 -1.94 -1.20
N LEU A 189 -25.14 -1.27 -2.03
CA LEU A 189 -23.71 -1.56 -2.15
C LEU A 189 -23.00 -1.39 -0.81
N HIS A 190 -23.22 -0.27 -0.11
CA HIS A 190 -22.58 0.02 1.16
C HIS A 190 -22.93 -1.00 2.25
N ALA A 191 -24.20 -1.44 2.31
CA ALA A 191 -24.65 -2.42 3.30
C ALA A 191 -24.03 -3.82 3.12
N GLY A 192 -23.71 -4.22 1.88
CA GLY A 192 -23.14 -5.52 1.56
C GLY A 192 -21.63 -5.53 1.35
N ALA A 193 -20.98 -4.36 1.29
CA ALA A 193 -19.57 -4.28 0.93
C ALA A 193 -18.64 -4.64 2.10
N GLU A 194 -17.63 -5.44 1.78
CA GLU A 194 -16.52 -5.74 2.68
C GLU A 194 -15.26 -5.01 2.24
N ARG A 195 -14.52 -4.46 3.20
CA ARG A 195 -13.22 -3.84 2.94
C ARG A 195 -12.18 -4.92 2.69
N ARG A 196 -11.68 -4.95 1.46
CA ARG A 196 -10.61 -5.84 1.01
C ARG A 196 -9.48 -5.00 0.46
N PHE A 197 -8.43 -4.82 1.27
CA PHE A 197 -7.32 -3.98 0.87
C PHE A 197 -6.55 -4.57 -0.30
N ASP A 198 -6.23 -3.72 -1.27
CA ASP A 198 -5.38 -4.04 -2.39
C ASP A 198 -4.32 -2.96 -2.57
N VAL A 199 -3.05 -3.37 -2.62
CA VAL A 199 -1.91 -2.46 -2.66
C VAL A 199 -1.82 -1.66 -3.97
N ASP A 200 -2.31 -2.21 -5.08
CA ASP A 200 -2.31 -1.52 -6.38
C ASP A 200 -3.41 -0.47 -6.43
N THR A 201 -4.63 -0.86 -6.03
CA THR A 201 -5.76 0.05 -5.88
C THR A 201 -5.42 1.18 -4.91
N TRP A 202 -4.82 0.89 -3.76
CA TRP A 202 -4.39 1.91 -2.81
C TRP A 202 -3.38 2.90 -3.41
N ARG A 203 -2.35 2.42 -4.13
CA ARG A 203 -1.35 3.31 -4.76
C ARG A 203 -1.93 4.11 -5.91
N MET A 204 -2.87 3.54 -6.66
CA MET A 204 -3.62 4.26 -7.67
C MET A 204 -4.46 5.37 -7.03
N LEU A 205 -5.28 5.03 -6.02
CA LEU A 205 -6.13 5.98 -5.30
C LEU A 205 -5.30 7.08 -4.63
N SER A 206 -4.18 6.71 -4.00
CA SER A 206 -3.29 7.66 -3.33
C SER A 206 -2.68 8.69 -4.27
N ARG A 207 -2.43 8.32 -5.53
CA ARG A 207 -1.94 9.25 -6.56
C ARG A 207 -3.08 10.06 -7.15
N TRP A 208 -4.21 9.41 -7.44
CA TRP A 208 -5.40 10.07 -8.00
C TRP A 208 -5.96 11.14 -7.05
N LEU A 209 -6.11 10.81 -5.77
CA LEU A 209 -6.58 11.72 -4.70
C LEU A 209 -5.55 12.78 -4.28
N ALA A 210 -4.29 12.70 -4.74
CA ALA A 210 -3.32 13.76 -4.49
C ALA A 210 -3.59 15.01 -5.35
N VAL A 211 -4.43 14.90 -6.38
CA VAL A 211 -4.87 16.02 -7.21
C VAL A 211 -5.98 16.78 -6.48
N PRO A 212 -5.83 18.10 -6.20
CA PRO A 212 -6.83 18.85 -5.43
C PRO A 212 -8.24 18.82 -6.02
N ALA A 213 -8.37 18.85 -7.35
CA ALA A 213 -9.68 18.78 -8.02
C ALA A 213 -10.40 17.44 -7.77
N HIS A 214 -9.65 16.34 -7.77
CA HIS A 214 -10.20 15.01 -7.47
C HIS A 214 -10.62 14.90 -6.01
N LEU A 215 -9.82 15.44 -5.10
CA LEU A 215 -10.15 15.47 -3.68
C LEU A 215 -11.43 16.28 -3.40
N ALA A 216 -11.62 17.40 -4.12
CA ALA A 216 -12.80 18.24 -3.99
C ALA A 216 -14.09 17.57 -4.53
N ALA A 217 -13.97 16.58 -5.41
CA ALA A 217 -15.10 15.82 -5.96
C ALA A 217 -15.55 14.65 -5.05
N VAL A 218 -14.88 14.42 -3.92
CA VAL A 218 -15.21 13.33 -3.00
C VAL A 218 -16.36 13.75 -2.08
N GLU A 219 -17.42 12.95 -2.06
CA GLU A 219 -18.59 13.14 -1.22
C GLU A 219 -18.58 12.15 -0.05
N PRO A 220 -18.54 12.60 1.22
CA PRO A 220 -18.71 11.70 2.36
C PRO A 220 -20.08 11.01 2.34
N VAL A 221 -20.11 9.71 2.61
CA VAL A 221 -21.37 8.98 2.79
C VAL A 221 -21.86 9.26 4.21
N SER A 222 -22.98 9.96 4.32
CA SER A 222 -23.68 10.14 5.60
C SER A 222 -24.09 8.76 6.13
N ARG A 223 -23.83 8.51 7.42
CA ARG A 223 -24.25 7.28 8.10
C ARG A 223 -25.77 7.18 8.17
#